data_AF-A0A7C3T9T4-F1
#
_entry.id   AF-A0A7C3T9T4-F1
#
_cell.length_a   1.000
_cell.length_b   1.000
_cell.length_c   1.000
_cell.angle_alpha   90.00
_cell.angle_beta   90.00
_cell.angle_gamma   90.00
#
_symmetry.space_group_name_H-M   'P 1'
#
loop_
_entity.id
_entity.type
_entity.pdbx_description
1 polymer ?
#
loop_
_entity_poly.entity_id
_entity_poly.type
_entity_poly.pdbx_seq_one_letter_code
_entity_poly.pdbx_strand_id
1 'polypeptide(L)'
;MRKAIALAALFFLFLTLSTSTAYAANAHYVRLWITDAFGNPKIKFEVGETVYIRWKSDRTVDICVFQPGGGIVLNLPGQPKEGCVTFIPNKCGFYLIICGRNWCFIAIGAIFVVPDLPFGAVTATALSLSALGLMWLRRVRKELP
;
A
#
# COMPACT_ATOMS: atom_id res chain seq x y z
N MET A 1 -62.43 3.27 5.71
CA MET A 1 -61.43 2.48 4.95
C MET A 1 -60.34 3.33 4.30
N ARG A 2 -60.62 4.35 3.50
CA ARG A 2 -59.58 5.18 2.82
C ARG A 2 -58.55 5.84 3.77
N LYS A 3 -58.99 6.32 4.95
CA LYS A 3 -58.10 6.93 5.96
C LYS A 3 -57.10 5.95 6.59
N ALA A 4 -57.49 4.68 6.77
CA ALA A 4 -56.63 3.65 7.37
C ALA A 4 -55.52 3.19 6.39
N ILE A 5 -55.85 3.11 5.09
CA ILE A 5 -54.90 2.77 4.03
C ILE A 5 -53.84 3.88 3.87
N ALA A 6 -54.26 5.15 3.93
CA ALA A 6 -53.33 6.28 3.87
C ALA A 6 -52.35 6.31 5.06
N LEU A 7 -52.83 5.96 6.26
CA LEU A 7 -52.00 5.93 7.47
C LEU A 7 -50.99 4.78 7.45
N ALA A 8 -51.40 3.61 6.93
CA ALA A 8 -50.51 2.47 6.71
C ALA A 8 -49.42 2.78 5.66
N ALA A 9 -49.78 3.43 4.55
CA ALA A 9 -48.83 3.84 3.52
C ALA A 9 -47.80 4.86 4.04
N LEU A 10 -48.24 5.83 4.85
CA LEU A 10 -47.36 6.80 5.48
C LEU A 10 -46.39 6.12 6.47
N PHE A 11 -46.87 5.17 7.26
CA PHE A 11 -46.04 4.40 8.20
C PHE A 11 -44.98 3.55 7.48
N PHE A 12 -45.35 2.89 6.37
CA PHE A 12 -44.40 2.16 5.52
C PHE A 12 -43.37 3.09 4.87
N LEU A 13 -43.76 4.30 4.45
CA LEU A 13 -42.84 5.30 3.94
C LEU A 13 -41.83 5.74 5.01
N PHE A 14 -42.29 6.01 6.24
CA PHE A 14 -41.40 6.36 7.36
C PHE A 14 -40.45 5.22 7.74
N LEU A 15 -40.90 3.96 7.71
CA LEU A 15 -40.06 2.78 7.94
C LEU A 15 -38.97 2.63 6.86
N THR A 16 -39.32 2.84 5.59
CA THR A 16 -38.36 2.76 4.49
C THR A 16 -37.35 3.92 4.51
N LEU A 17 -37.80 5.14 4.82
CA LEU A 17 -36.91 6.31 4.99
C LEU A 17 -35.97 6.14 6.19
N SER A 18 -36.48 5.71 7.35
CA SER A 18 -35.66 5.52 8.55
C SER A 18 -34.60 4.44 8.37
N THR A 19 -34.96 3.30 7.76
CA THR A 19 -33.98 2.25 7.43
C THR A 19 -32.94 2.70 6.42
N SER A 20 -33.31 3.50 5.41
CA SER A 20 -32.37 4.10 4.46
C SER A 20 -31.38 5.05 5.14
N THR A 21 -31.86 5.94 6.02
CA THR A 21 -30.97 6.85 6.78
C THR A 21 -30.05 6.12 7.75
N ALA A 22 -30.51 5.03 8.39
CA ALA A 22 -29.69 4.21 9.25
C ALA A 22 -28.59 3.45 8.49
N TYR A 23 -28.85 3.08 7.23
CA TYR A 23 -27.85 2.45 6.36
C TYR A 23 -26.80 3.45 5.86
N ALA A 24 -27.23 4.65 5.45
CA ALA A 24 -26.31 5.73 5.05
C ALA A 24 -25.47 6.26 6.22
N ALA A 25 -26.02 6.33 7.44
CA ALA A 25 -25.29 6.70 8.65
C ALA A 25 -24.22 5.67 9.07
N ASN A 26 -24.28 4.44 8.53
CA ASN A 26 -23.27 3.40 8.74
C ASN A 26 -22.29 3.26 7.58
N ALA A 27 -22.28 4.19 6.61
CA ALA A 27 -21.26 4.22 5.57
C ALA A 27 -19.88 4.48 6.21
N HIS A 28 -19.08 3.42 6.32
CA HIS A 28 -17.71 3.49 6.81
C HIS A 28 -16.78 3.92 5.68
N TYR A 29 -15.95 4.93 5.93
CA TYR A 29 -15.05 5.48 4.93
C TYR A 29 -13.61 5.19 5.30
N VAL A 30 -12.85 4.61 4.37
CA VAL A 30 -11.41 4.42 4.52
C VAL A 30 -10.72 4.91 3.26
N ARG A 31 -9.70 5.74 3.44
CA ARG A 31 -8.74 6.11 2.41
C ARG A 31 -7.42 5.39 2.72
N LEU A 32 -6.89 4.69 1.74
CA LEU A 32 -5.61 4.01 1.80
C LEU A 32 -4.71 4.54 0.69
N TRP A 33 -3.45 4.83 1.00
CA TRP A 33 -2.45 5.19 0.00
C TRP A 33 -1.08 4.70 0.44
N ILE A 34 -0.22 4.48 -0.54
CA ILE A 34 1.09 3.88 -0.34
C ILE A 34 2.14 4.86 -0.83
N THR A 35 3.16 5.10 -0.02
CA THR A 35 4.21 6.06 -0.31
C THR A 35 5.60 5.46 -0.18
N ASP A 36 6.57 6.16 -0.75
CA ASP A 36 8.00 5.99 -0.43
C ASP A 36 8.35 6.65 0.92
N ALA A 37 9.65 6.64 1.26
CA ALA A 37 10.21 7.27 2.45
C ALA A 37 10.03 8.80 2.51
N PHE A 38 9.84 9.45 1.36
CA PHE A 38 9.64 10.90 1.26
C PHE A 38 8.15 11.29 1.26
N GLY A 39 7.25 10.32 1.29
CA GLY A 39 5.81 10.55 1.27
C GLY A 39 5.22 10.69 -0.13
N ASN A 40 5.98 10.39 -1.19
CA ASN A 40 5.46 10.40 -2.55
C ASN A 40 4.68 9.12 -2.84
N PRO A 41 3.49 9.20 -3.48
CA PRO A 41 2.75 8.02 -3.89
C PRO A 41 3.57 7.11 -4.81
N LYS A 42 3.69 5.83 -4.44
CA LYS A 42 4.47 4.84 -5.19
C LYS A 42 3.75 3.49 -5.16
N ILE A 43 3.72 2.81 -6.30
CA ILE A 43 3.10 1.48 -6.44
C ILE A 43 4.11 0.40 -6.87
N LYS A 44 5.33 0.79 -7.26
CA LYS A 44 6.41 -0.11 -7.66
C LYS A 44 7.55 -0.01 -6.65
N PHE A 45 7.93 -1.13 -6.05
CA PHE A 45 8.99 -1.18 -5.04
C PHE A 45 10.04 -2.23 -5.39
N GLU A 46 11.24 -2.09 -4.86
CA GLU A 46 12.28 -3.13 -4.92
C GLU A 46 12.16 -4.09 -3.72
N VAL A 47 12.63 -5.32 -3.88
CA VAL A 47 12.76 -6.24 -2.73
C VAL A 47 13.70 -5.60 -1.70
N GLY A 48 13.28 -5.53 -0.44
CA GLY A 48 14.04 -4.85 0.61
C GLY A 48 13.76 -3.34 0.74
N GLU A 49 13.05 -2.72 -0.21
CA GLU A 49 12.66 -1.31 -0.10
C GLU A 49 11.56 -1.11 0.96
N THR A 50 11.64 -0.05 1.77
CA THR A 50 10.60 0.23 2.77
C THR A 50 9.35 0.83 2.13
N VAL A 51 8.22 0.14 2.28
CA VAL A 51 6.89 0.57 1.86
C VAL A 51 6.20 1.27 3.03
N TYR A 52 5.64 2.45 2.80
CA TYR A 52 4.87 3.19 3.80
C TYR A 52 3.38 3.10 3.47
N ILE A 53 2.64 2.36 4.29
CA ILE A 53 1.19 2.18 4.16
C ILE A 53 0.51 3.20 5.06
N ARG A 54 -0.24 4.12 4.45
CA ARG A 54 -0.91 5.21 5.16
C ARG A 54 -2.41 5.09 4.99
N TRP A 55 -3.14 5.43 6.04
CA TRP A 55 -4.60 5.37 6.01
C TRP A 55 -5.24 6.52 6.77
N LYS A 56 -6.49 6.80 6.40
CA LYS A 56 -7.40 7.68 7.12
C LYS A 56 -8.80 7.11 7.07
N SER A 57 -9.49 7.08 8.20
CA SER A 57 -10.76 6.42 8.42
C SER A 57 -11.63 7.20 9.40
N ASP A 58 -12.95 6.96 9.38
CA ASP A 58 -13.87 7.49 10.39
C ASP A 58 -13.83 6.67 11.70
N ARG A 59 -13.31 5.44 11.68
CA ARG A 59 -13.18 4.52 12.84
C ARG A 59 -11.84 3.79 12.85
N THR A 60 -11.63 2.96 13.87
CA THR A 60 -10.47 2.06 13.93
C THR A 60 -10.50 1.05 12.78
N VAL A 61 -9.34 0.68 12.28
CA VAL A 61 -9.19 -0.23 11.12
C VAL A 61 -8.21 -1.36 11.42
N ASP A 62 -8.32 -2.43 10.66
CA ASP A 62 -7.38 -3.54 10.61
C ASP A 62 -6.62 -3.46 9.28
N ILE A 63 -5.30 -3.67 9.33
CA ILE A 63 -4.44 -3.65 8.14
C ILE A 63 -3.85 -5.02 7.92
N CYS A 64 -4.08 -5.58 6.75
CA CYS A 64 -3.55 -6.87 6.34
C CYS A 64 -2.75 -6.72 5.05
N VAL A 65 -1.57 -7.33 4.99
CA VAL A 65 -0.75 -7.41 3.77
C VAL A 65 -0.58 -8.87 3.39
N PHE A 66 -0.92 -9.19 2.15
CA PHE A 66 -0.78 -10.52 1.58
C PHE A 66 0.39 -10.54 0.60
N GLN A 67 1.22 -11.56 0.70
CA GLN A 67 2.33 -11.80 -0.22
C GLN A 67 1.86 -12.47 -1.51
N PRO A 68 2.70 -12.45 -2.56
CA PRO A 68 2.52 -13.30 -3.73
C PRO A 68 2.33 -14.76 -3.31
N GLY A 69 1.20 -15.36 -3.68
CA GLY A 69 0.81 -16.71 -3.25
C GLY A 69 -0.13 -16.77 -2.05
N GLY A 70 -0.60 -15.63 -1.53
CA GLY A 70 -1.77 -15.56 -0.64
C GLY A 70 -1.50 -15.67 0.86
N GLY A 71 -0.26 -15.82 1.29
CA GLY A 71 0.08 -15.79 2.72
C GLY A 71 0.00 -14.38 3.31
N ILE A 72 -0.43 -14.26 4.57
CA ILE A 72 -0.40 -12.98 5.29
C ILE A 72 1.02 -12.73 5.80
N VAL A 73 1.58 -11.56 5.48
CA VAL A 73 2.92 -11.13 5.94
C VAL A 73 2.86 -10.00 6.95
N LEU A 74 1.75 -9.27 7.02
CA LEU A 74 1.49 -8.26 8.04
C LEU A 74 0.01 -8.33 8.43
N ASN A 75 -0.27 -8.35 9.72
CA ASN A 75 -1.62 -8.28 10.27
C ASN A 75 -1.62 -7.37 11.49
N LEU A 76 -2.32 -6.25 11.40
CA LEU A 76 -2.35 -5.20 12.43
C LEU A 76 -3.79 -4.86 12.74
N PRO A 77 -4.41 -5.53 13.73
CA PRO A 77 -5.76 -5.21 14.16
C PRO A 77 -5.80 -3.90 14.95
N GLY A 78 -6.97 -3.25 14.97
CA GLY A 78 -7.29 -2.17 15.92
C GLY A 78 -6.48 -0.89 15.75
N GLN A 79 -6.01 -0.59 14.54
CA GLN A 79 -5.28 0.62 14.22
C GLN A 79 -6.15 1.87 14.40
N PRO A 80 -5.54 3.01 14.79
CA PRO A 80 -6.25 4.27 14.96
C PRO A 80 -6.85 4.77 13.64
N LYS A 81 -7.70 5.79 13.74
CA LYS A 81 -8.40 6.40 12.60
C LYS A 81 -7.47 6.93 11.51
N GLU A 82 -6.27 7.36 11.87
CA GLU A 82 -5.26 7.82 10.93
C GLU A 82 -3.91 7.29 11.39
N GLY A 83 -3.08 6.86 10.44
CA GLY A 83 -1.78 6.30 10.78
C GLY A 83 -0.92 5.95 9.58
N CYS A 84 0.28 5.48 9.89
CA CYS A 84 1.27 5.02 8.94
C CYS A 84 1.97 3.81 9.53
N VAL A 85 2.14 2.76 8.73
CA VAL A 85 2.94 1.58 9.08
C VAL A 85 3.89 1.25 7.95
N THR A 86 5.06 0.75 8.32
CA THR A 86 6.09 0.35 7.37
C THR A 86 6.07 -1.16 7.15
N PHE A 87 6.34 -1.56 5.93
CA PHE A 87 6.46 -2.95 5.52
C PHE A 87 7.65 -3.09 4.57
N ILE A 88 8.42 -4.17 4.69
CA ILE A 88 9.55 -4.47 3.80
C ILE A 88 9.22 -5.76 3.03
N PRO A 89 9.00 -5.69 1.71
CA PRO A 89 8.72 -6.85 0.90
C PRO A 89 9.97 -7.72 0.75
N ASN A 90 9.79 -9.01 0.94
CA ASN A 90 10.84 -10.03 0.91
C ASN A 90 10.81 -10.91 -0.35
N LYS A 91 9.80 -10.73 -1.22
CA LYS A 91 9.61 -11.50 -2.45
C LYS A 91 9.21 -10.57 -3.58
N CYS A 92 9.50 -10.98 -4.80
CA CYS A 92 9.01 -10.29 -5.99
C CYS A 92 7.55 -10.67 -6.26
N GLY A 93 6.78 -9.75 -6.82
CA GLY A 93 5.41 -9.97 -7.28
C GLY A 93 4.40 -8.97 -6.71
N PHE A 94 3.12 -9.30 -6.83
CA PHE A 94 2.02 -8.47 -6.35
C PHE A 94 1.74 -8.73 -4.88
N TYR A 95 1.78 -7.67 -4.07
CA TYR A 95 1.27 -7.69 -2.71
C TYR A 95 -0.07 -6.98 -2.67
N LEU A 96 -1.02 -7.58 -1.93
CA LEU A 96 -2.33 -7.01 -1.70
C LEU A 96 -2.35 -6.42 -0.29
N ILE A 97 -2.75 -5.16 -0.18
CA ILE A 97 -2.90 -4.45 1.09
C ILE A 97 -4.38 -4.19 1.28
N ILE A 98 -4.90 -4.65 2.40
CA ILE A 98 -6.31 -4.52 2.75
C ILE A 98 -6.41 -3.68 4.01
N CYS A 99 -7.27 -2.68 3.97
CA CYS A 99 -7.64 -1.88 5.12
C CYS A 99 -9.15 -2.00 5.32
N GLY A 100 -9.54 -2.48 6.49
CA GLY A 100 -10.90 -2.90 6.78
C GLY A 100 -11.21 -2.90 8.26
N ARG A 101 -12.29 -3.58 8.66
CA ARG A 101 -12.55 -3.89 10.07
C ARG A 101 -13.29 -5.21 10.16
N ASN A 102 -12.92 -6.09 11.09
CA ASN A 102 -13.57 -7.40 11.26
C ASN A 102 -13.69 -8.18 9.94
N TRP A 103 -12.63 -8.19 9.13
CA TRP A 103 -12.61 -8.84 7.81
C TRP A 103 -13.55 -8.24 6.75
N CYS A 104 -14.24 -7.14 7.04
CA CYS A 104 -14.91 -6.35 6.00
C CYS A 104 -13.85 -5.55 5.24
N PHE A 105 -13.70 -5.84 3.94
CA PHE A 105 -12.77 -5.15 3.05
C PHE A 105 -13.36 -3.83 2.58
N ILE A 106 -12.73 -2.71 2.95
CA ILE A 106 -13.30 -1.37 2.72
C ILE A 106 -12.40 -0.56 1.79
N ALA A 107 -11.09 -0.61 2.01
CA ALA A 107 -10.10 -0.07 1.09
C ALA A 107 -9.06 -1.14 0.75
N ILE A 108 -8.67 -1.17 -0.52
CA ILE A 108 -7.71 -2.13 -1.06
C ILE A 108 -6.63 -1.35 -1.81
N GLY A 109 -5.38 -1.70 -1.55
CA GLY A 109 -4.21 -1.22 -2.26
C GLY A 109 -3.42 -2.39 -2.81
N ALA A 110 -2.67 -2.16 -3.88
CA ALA A 110 -1.76 -3.15 -4.43
C ALA A 110 -0.42 -2.50 -4.73
N ILE A 111 0.65 -3.22 -4.44
CA ILE A 111 2.00 -2.85 -4.86
C ILE A 111 2.60 -3.97 -5.70
N PHE A 112 3.48 -3.58 -6.62
CA PHE A 112 4.26 -4.48 -7.43
C PHE A 112 5.73 -4.40 -7.02
N VAL A 113 6.27 -5.53 -6.58
CA VAL A 113 7.65 -5.63 -6.12
C VAL A 113 8.49 -6.28 -7.20
N VAL A 114 9.51 -5.56 -7.66
CA VAL A 114 10.48 -6.04 -8.65
C VAL A 114 11.74 -6.59 -7.97
N PRO A 115 12.43 -7.56 -8.60
CA PRO A 115 13.72 -7.99 -8.11
C PRO A 115 14.67 -6.80 -8.04
N ASP A 116 15.49 -6.82 -7.01
CA ASP A 116 16.59 -5.89 -6.84
C ASP A 116 17.52 -6.05 -8.06
N LEU A 117 17.48 -5.10 -8.99
CA LEU A 117 18.35 -5.12 -10.17
C LEU A 117 19.66 -4.46 -9.72
N PRO A 118 20.78 -5.19 -9.67
CA PRO A 118 22.05 -4.68 -9.14
C PRO A 118 22.73 -3.72 -10.13
N PHE A 119 22.01 -2.77 -10.73
CA PHE A 119 22.62 -1.77 -11.61
C PHE A 119 23.59 -0.85 -10.85
N GLY A 120 23.37 -0.63 -9.55
CA GLY A 120 24.28 0.17 -8.71
C GLY A 120 25.64 -0.50 -8.45
N ALA A 121 25.66 -1.81 -8.21
CA ALA A 121 26.91 -2.55 -7.96
C ALA A 121 27.72 -2.79 -9.24
N VAL A 122 27.03 -3.04 -10.37
CA VAL A 122 27.68 -3.24 -11.68
C VAL A 122 28.29 -1.93 -12.20
N THR A 123 27.63 -0.79 -12.02
CA THR A 123 28.19 0.50 -12.42
C THR A 123 29.38 0.92 -11.54
N ALA A 124 29.32 0.68 -10.23
CA ALA A 124 30.43 0.97 -9.31
C ALA A 124 31.69 0.11 -9.60
N THR A 125 31.50 -1.17 -9.94
CA THR A 125 32.60 -2.08 -10.32
C THR A 125 33.14 -1.79 -11.71
N ALA A 126 32.27 -1.46 -12.67
CA ALA A 126 32.71 -1.04 -14.01
C ALA A 126 33.53 0.26 -13.95
N LEU A 127 33.11 1.25 -13.16
CA LEU A 127 33.85 2.51 -12.99
C LEU A 127 35.17 2.31 -12.25
N SER A 128 35.23 1.44 -11.24
CA SER A 128 36.48 1.17 -10.52
C SER A 128 37.49 0.40 -11.38
N LEU A 129 37.04 -0.55 -12.20
CA LEU A 129 37.90 -1.23 -13.18
C LEU A 129 38.35 -0.28 -14.30
N SER A 130 37.48 0.61 -14.77
CA SER A 130 37.83 1.65 -15.74
C SER A 130 38.90 2.61 -15.19
N ALA A 131 38.75 3.02 -13.93
CA ALA A 131 39.71 3.88 -13.25
C ALA A 131 41.06 3.18 -13.02
N LEU A 132 41.05 1.90 -12.62
CA LEU A 132 42.26 1.08 -12.48
C LEU A 132 42.97 0.88 -13.83
N GLY A 133 42.23 0.61 -14.90
CA GLY A 133 42.77 0.51 -16.26
C GLY A 133 43.42 1.81 -16.74
N LEU A 134 42.78 2.96 -16.48
CA LEU A 134 43.34 4.28 -16.78
C LEU A 134 44.60 4.59 -15.96
N MET A 135 44.65 4.20 -14.69
CA MET A 135 45.85 4.36 -13.86
C MET A 135 47.01 3.49 -14.32
N TRP A 136 46.74 2.25 -14.73
CA TRP A 136 47.77 1.35 -15.28
C TRP A 136 48.33 1.88 -16.60
N LEU A 137 47.47 2.32 -17.52
CA LEU A 137 47.90 2.95 -18.79
C LEU A 137 48.74 4.21 -18.58
N ARG A 138 48.44 5.02 -17.56
CA ARG A 138 49.24 6.20 -17.21
C ARG A 138 50.61 5.84 -16.64
N ARG A 139 50.74 4.69 -15.96
CA ARG A 139 52.02 4.21 -15.42
C ARG A 139 52.92 3.70 -16.53
N VAL A 140 52.40 2.85 -17.42
CA VAL A 140 53.16 2.30 -18.56
C VAL A 140 53.65 3.40 -19.49
N ARG A 141 52.86 4.45 -19.74
CA ARG A 141 53.27 5.57 -20.60
C ARG A 141 54.44 6.40 -20.04
N LYS A 142 54.69 6.38 -18.73
CA LYS A 142 55.82 7.08 -18.11
C LYS A 142 57.14 6.29 -18.13
N GLU A 143 57.08 5.00 -18.46
CA GLU A 143 58.24 4.09 -18.47
C GLU A 143 58.76 3.79 -19.90
N LEU A 144 58.16 4.39 -20.93
CA LEU A 144 58.66 4.32 -22.31
C LEU A 144 59.66 5.47 -22.56
N PRO A 145 60.91 5.18 -23.00
CA PRO A 145 61.95 6.18 -23.27
C PRO A 145 61.65 7.06 -24.49
#